data_AF-A0A937UN08-F1
#
_entry.id   AF-A0A937UN08-F1
#
_cell.length_a   1.000
_cell.length_b   1.000
_cell.length_c   1.000
_cell.angle_alpha   90.00
_cell.angle_beta   90.00
_cell.angle_gamma   90.00
#
_symmetry.space_group_name_H-M   'P 1'
#
loop_
_entity.id
_entity.type
_entity.pdbx_description
1 polymer ?
#
loop_
_entity_poly.entity_id
_entity_poly.type
_entity_poly.pdbx_seq_one_letter_code
_entity_poly.pdbx_strand_id
1 'polypeptide(L)'
;MTVSDVPASVDFYDVSELAALRRTHDFDAATSSAFFGDPEPRLYTAFHGSSAANLSGINDPELNQALLDGRTATSEPDRKVAYDKVQARLTELAPVAFFIRAEPAVIAGKKVSGLVQYGLGSLLPSEIWLQK
;
A
#
# COMPACT_ATOMS: atom_id res chain seq x y z
N MET A 1 -9.19 -28.67 14.05
CA MET A 1 -8.13 -28.19 13.15
C MET A 1 -6.96 -27.81 14.03
N THR A 2 -5.92 -28.62 14.07
CA THR A 2 -4.69 -28.32 14.82
C THR A 2 -3.85 -27.36 13.99
N VAL A 3 -3.59 -26.17 14.53
CA VAL A 3 -2.61 -25.24 13.94
C VAL A 3 -1.23 -25.84 14.22
N SER A 4 -0.50 -26.18 13.16
CA SER A 4 0.89 -26.59 13.26
C SER A 4 1.80 -25.37 13.32
N ASP A 5 2.79 -25.38 14.19
CA ASP A 5 3.83 -24.33 14.21
C ASP A 5 4.60 -24.33 12.88
N VAL A 6 4.68 -23.15 12.27
CA VAL A 6 5.48 -22.93 11.05
C VAL A 6 6.73 -22.16 11.47
N PRO A 7 7.93 -22.77 11.43
CA PRO A 7 9.17 -22.06 11.72
C PRO A 7 9.40 -20.98 10.67
N ALA A 8 9.76 -19.77 11.12
CA ALA A 8 10.03 -18.63 10.24
C ALA A 8 11.41 -18.02 10.58
N SER A 9 12.22 -17.78 9.55
CA SER A 9 13.39 -16.91 9.63
C SER A 9 13.02 -15.52 9.14
N VAL A 10 13.67 -14.49 9.70
CA VAL A 10 13.44 -13.09 9.33
C VAL A 10 14.74 -12.52 8.79
N ASP A 11 14.68 -12.04 7.56
CA ASP A 11 15.75 -11.29 6.91
C ASP A 11 15.37 -9.80 6.81
N PHE A 12 16.38 -8.94 6.83
CA PHE A 12 16.22 -7.50 6.69
C PHE A 12 16.87 -7.05 5.38
N TYR A 13 16.09 -6.34 4.56
CA TYR A 13 16.56 -5.75 3.31
C TYR A 13 16.63 -4.24 3.46
N ASP A 14 17.65 -3.63 2.87
CA ASP A 14 17.71 -2.18 2.71
C ASP A 14 16.66 -1.72 1.70
N VAL A 15 16.17 -0.49 1.85
CA VAL A 15 15.18 0.09 0.92
C VAL A 15 15.69 0.13 -0.54
N SER A 16 17.00 0.24 -0.74
CA SER A 16 17.64 0.19 -2.06
C SER A 16 17.50 -1.17 -2.75
N GLU A 17 17.29 -2.25 -1.99
CA GLU A 17 17.12 -3.61 -2.52
C GLU A 17 15.68 -3.91 -2.97
N LEU A 18 14.70 -3.08 -2.57
CA LEU A 18 13.29 -3.30 -2.87
C LEU A 18 12.99 -3.39 -4.38
N ALA A 19 13.74 -2.65 -5.20
CA ALA A 19 13.60 -2.73 -6.66
C ALA A 19 14.04 -4.10 -7.20
N ALA A 20 15.06 -4.72 -6.61
CA ALA A 20 15.49 -6.07 -6.97
C ALA A 20 14.45 -7.11 -6.54
N LEU A 21 13.93 -7.00 -5.31
CA LEU A 21 12.90 -7.93 -4.80
C LEU A 21 11.63 -7.93 -5.65
N ARG A 22 11.16 -6.78 -6.12
CA ARG A 22 10.01 -6.68 -7.05
C ARG A 22 10.23 -7.36 -8.39
N ARG A 23 11.49 -7.54 -8.79
CA ARG A 23 11.85 -8.19 -10.05
C ARG A 23 12.07 -9.69 -9.85
N THR A 24 12.76 -10.08 -8.78
CA THR A 24 13.16 -11.47 -8.55
C THR A 24 12.10 -12.27 -7.84
N HIS A 25 11.28 -11.63 -6.99
CA HIS A 25 10.39 -12.30 -6.03
C HIS A 25 11.14 -13.34 -5.18
N ASP A 26 12.40 -13.04 -4.84
CA ASP A 26 13.26 -13.90 -4.04
C ASP A 26 12.97 -13.73 -2.54
N PHE A 27 11.78 -14.18 -2.13
CA PHE A 27 11.28 -14.22 -0.75
C PHE A 27 10.05 -15.12 -0.68
N ASP A 28 9.79 -15.73 0.48
CA ASP A 28 8.54 -16.46 0.72
C ASP A 28 7.40 -15.52 1.11
N ALA A 29 7.70 -14.53 1.96
CA ALA A 29 6.80 -13.45 2.35
C ALA A 29 7.59 -12.16 2.63
N ALA A 30 7.04 -11.03 2.22
CA ALA A 30 7.65 -9.72 2.43
C ALA A 30 6.65 -8.76 3.08
N THR A 31 7.12 -7.97 4.04
CA THR A 31 6.33 -6.87 4.59
C THR A 31 6.33 -5.72 3.59
N SER A 32 5.14 -5.25 3.22
CA SER A 32 4.97 -4.13 2.29
C SER A 32 3.73 -3.32 2.67
N SER A 33 3.50 -2.23 1.95
CA SER A 33 2.38 -1.33 2.19
C SER A 33 1.73 -0.84 0.91
N ALA A 34 0.42 -0.61 1.02
CA ALA A 34 -0.37 0.13 0.08
C ALA A 34 -1.18 1.18 0.85
N PHE A 35 -0.51 2.25 1.30
CA PHE A 35 -1.17 3.35 2.02
C PHE A 35 -1.82 4.31 1.04
N PHE A 36 -3.10 4.62 1.25
CA PHE A 36 -3.86 5.51 0.40
C PHE A 36 -5.08 6.11 1.10
N GLY A 37 -5.47 7.31 0.67
CA GLY A 37 -6.76 7.91 0.99
C GLY A 37 -7.73 7.80 -0.18
N ASP A 38 -7.22 7.99 -1.40
CA ASP A 38 -7.90 7.62 -2.65
C ASP A 38 -7.27 6.33 -3.21
N PRO A 39 -8.04 5.34 -3.67
CA PRO A 39 -7.50 4.10 -4.25
C PRO A 39 -6.43 4.32 -5.33
N GLU A 40 -6.53 5.41 -6.11
CA GLU A 40 -5.54 5.78 -7.12
C GLU A 40 -4.46 6.73 -6.57
N PRO A 41 -3.22 6.60 -7.07
CA PRO A 41 -2.72 5.56 -7.96
C PRO A 41 -2.29 4.27 -7.24
N ARG A 42 -2.54 4.19 -5.93
CA ARG A 42 -1.83 3.25 -5.06
C ARG A 42 -2.21 1.79 -5.28
N LEU A 43 -3.51 1.48 -5.37
CA LEU A 43 -3.97 0.09 -5.56
C LEU A 43 -3.51 -0.45 -6.91
N TYR A 44 -3.64 0.33 -7.99
CA TYR A 44 -3.10 -0.06 -9.30
C TYR A 44 -1.59 -0.30 -9.22
N THR A 45 -0.84 0.62 -8.61
CA THR A 45 0.61 0.50 -8.46
C THR A 45 1.02 -0.76 -7.68
N ALA A 46 0.24 -1.14 -6.66
CA ALA A 46 0.56 -2.26 -5.79
C ALA A 46 0.13 -3.63 -6.35
N PHE A 47 -0.95 -3.70 -7.14
CA PHE A 47 -1.61 -4.97 -7.47
C PHE A 47 -1.88 -5.19 -8.96
N HIS A 48 -1.74 -4.19 -9.83
CA HIS A 48 -1.89 -4.43 -11.26
C HIS A 48 -0.68 -5.22 -11.78
N GLY A 49 -0.93 -6.29 -12.55
CA GLY A 49 0.12 -7.22 -13.00
C GLY A 49 1.20 -6.62 -13.90
N SER A 50 0.91 -5.49 -14.56
CA SER A 50 1.92 -4.74 -15.34
C SER A 50 2.75 -3.76 -14.51
N SER A 51 2.42 -3.56 -13.23
CA SER A 51 3.13 -2.61 -12.38
C SER A 51 4.48 -3.18 -11.94
N ALA A 52 5.56 -2.47 -12.25
CA ALA A 52 6.89 -2.80 -11.73
C ALA A 52 6.99 -2.70 -10.19
N ALA A 53 5.99 -2.11 -9.53
CA ALA A 53 5.91 -1.99 -8.08
C ALA A 53 5.06 -3.09 -7.42
N ASN A 54 4.46 -3.99 -8.19
CA ASN A 54 3.70 -5.12 -7.70
C ASN A 54 4.64 -6.14 -7.06
N LEU A 55 4.76 -6.06 -5.73
CA LEU A 55 5.62 -6.98 -4.97
C LEU A 55 4.97 -8.35 -4.80
N SER A 56 3.64 -8.45 -4.80
CA SER A 56 2.97 -9.74 -4.63
C SER A 56 3.09 -10.66 -5.85
N GLY A 57 3.52 -10.12 -7.00
CA GLY A 57 3.58 -10.84 -8.27
C GLY A 57 2.21 -11.21 -8.85
N ILE A 58 1.09 -10.80 -8.22
CA ILE A 58 -0.26 -11.15 -8.69
C ILE A 58 -0.51 -10.61 -10.11
N ASN A 59 -1.11 -11.42 -10.96
CA ASN A 59 -1.50 -11.01 -12.30
C ASN A 59 -2.81 -11.69 -12.71
N ASP A 60 -3.89 -11.33 -12.01
CA ASP A 60 -5.24 -11.83 -12.28
C ASP A 60 -5.94 -10.92 -13.31
N PRO A 61 -6.46 -11.47 -14.43
CA PRO A 61 -7.11 -10.67 -15.46
C PRO A 61 -8.31 -9.86 -14.95
N GLU A 62 -9.12 -10.42 -14.06
CA GLU A 62 -10.31 -9.75 -13.53
C GLU A 62 -9.93 -8.62 -12.58
N LEU A 63 -8.96 -8.83 -11.69
CA LEU A 63 -8.38 -7.80 -10.84
C LEU A 63 -7.78 -6.66 -11.67
N ASN A 64 -6.98 -6.99 -12.69
CA ASN A 64 -6.38 -6.00 -13.58
C ASN A 64 -7.44 -5.15 -14.27
N GLN A 65 -8.49 -5.78 -14.81
CA GLN A 65 -9.58 -5.07 -15.46
C GLN A 65 -10.34 -4.19 -14.47
N ALA A 66 -10.66 -4.69 -13.27
CA ALA A 66 -11.36 -3.91 -12.25
C ALA A 66 -10.55 -2.69 -11.78
N LEU A 67 -9.23 -2.84 -11.63
CA LEU A 67 -8.32 -1.72 -11.35
C LEU A 67 -8.31 -0.69 -12.49
N LEU A 68 -8.31 -1.15 -13.75
CA LEU A 68 -8.37 -0.26 -14.92
C LEU A 68 -9.71 0.47 -15.02
N ASP A 69 -10.82 -0.23 -14.78
CA ASP A 69 -12.17 0.34 -14.75
C ASP A 69 -12.26 1.43 -13.66
N GLY A 70 -11.74 1.17 -12.46
CA GLY A 70 -11.72 2.13 -11.36
C GLY A 70 -10.87 3.37 -11.65
N ARG A 71 -9.74 3.19 -12.34
CA ARG A 71 -8.85 4.27 -12.79
C ARG A 71 -9.48 5.15 -13.88
N THR A 72 -10.29 4.56 -14.75
CA THR A 72 -10.81 5.23 -15.97
C THR A 72 -12.28 5.65 -15.86
N ALA A 73 -12.97 5.26 -14.78
CA ALA A 73 -14.33 5.65 -14.50
C ALA A 73 -14.50 7.18 -14.48
N THR A 74 -15.57 7.65 -15.12
CA THR A 74 -15.91 9.08 -15.23
C THR A 74 -16.95 9.53 -14.22
N SER A 75 -17.42 8.61 -13.36
CA SER A 75 -18.42 8.89 -12.32
C SER A 75 -18.04 8.20 -11.00
N GLU A 76 -18.46 8.78 -9.89
CA GLU A 76 -18.28 8.19 -8.55
C GLU A 76 -18.97 6.82 -8.41
N PRO A 77 -20.22 6.63 -8.86
CA PRO A 77 -20.88 5.32 -8.78
C PRO A 77 -20.15 4.22 -9.54
N ASP A 78 -19.68 4.51 -10.76
CA ASP A 78 -18.96 3.52 -11.57
C ASP A 78 -17.61 3.18 -10.94
N ARG A 79 -16.91 4.20 -10.42
CA ARG A 79 -15.63 4.03 -9.71
C ARG A 79 -15.81 3.15 -8.47
N LYS A 80 -16.89 3.36 -7.71
CA LYS A 80 -17.22 2.52 -6.55
C LYS A 80 -17.47 1.06 -6.95
N VAL A 81 -18.27 0.82 -7.99
CA VAL A 81 -18.56 -0.56 -8.46
C VAL A 81 -17.27 -1.27 -8.88
N ALA A 82 -16.34 -0.58 -9.55
CA ALA A 82 -15.05 -1.13 -9.90
C ALA A 82 -14.20 -1.50 -8.67
N TYR A 83 -14.11 -0.61 -7.67
CA TYR A 83 -13.34 -0.91 -6.45
C TYR A 83 -13.98 -1.96 -5.54
N ASP A 84 -15.31 -2.10 -5.55
CA ASP A 84 -15.97 -3.22 -4.87
C ASP A 84 -15.53 -4.57 -5.48
N LYS A 85 -15.37 -4.64 -6.81
CA LYS A 85 -14.81 -5.82 -7.50
C LYS A 85 -13.34 -6.04 -7.14
N VAL A 86 -12.53 -4.98 -7.10
CA VAL A 86 -11.11 -5.07 -6.67
C VAL A 86 -11.03 -5.68 -5.26
N GLN A 87 -11.83 -5.18 -4.32
CA GLN A 87 -11.84 -5.70 -2.95
C GLN A 87 -12.27 -7.17 -2.88
N ALA A 88 -13.30 -7.55 -3.63
CA ALA A 88 -13.75 -8.95 -3.71
C ALA A 88 -12.65 -9.86 -4.27
N ARG A 89 -12.03 -9.48 -5.39
CA ARG A 89 -10.94 -10.27 -6.02
C ARG A 89 -9.71 -10.38 -5.12
N LEU A 90 -9.29 -9.29 -4.45
CA LEU A 90 -8.17 -9.36 -3.49
C LEU A 90 -8.48 -10.27 -2.30
N THR A 91 -9.74 -10.32 -1.85
CA THR A 91 -10.16 -11.21 -0.77
C THR A 91 -10.15 -12.67 -1.19
N GLU A 92 -10.62 -12.96 -2.42
CA GLU A 92 -10.68 -14.32 -2.98
C GLU A 92 -9.28 -14.87 -3.28
N LEU A 93 -8.42 -14.05 -3.90
CA LEU A 93 -7.08 -14.45 -4.32
C LEU A 93 -6.07 -14.44 -3.17
N ALA A 94 -6.34 -13.65 -2.12
CA ALA A 94 -5.50 -13.48 -0.93
C ALA A 94 -3.99 -13.31 -1.24
N PRO A 95 -3.58 -12.42 -2.18
CA PRO A 95 -2.17 -12.25 -2.53
C PRO A 95 -1.34 -11.62 -1.40
N VAL A 96 -2.01 -11.02 -0.43
CA VAL A 96 -1.42 -10.37 0.75
C VAL A 96 -2.34 -10.56 1.96
N ALA A 97 -1.75 -10.51 3.16
CA ALA A 97 -2.49 -10.40 4.41
C ALA A 97 -2.45 -8.95 4.91
N PHE A 98 -3.62 -8.31 5.06
CA PHE A 98 -3.72 -6.95 5.58
C PHE A 98 -3.78 -6.95 7.12
N PHE A 99 -2.73 -6.43 7.77
CA PHE A 99 -2.64 -6.41 9.24
C PHE A 99 -2.99 -5.08 9.89
N ILE A 100 -2.67 -3.95 9.24
CA ILE A 100 -2.70 -2.63 9.87
C ILE A 100 -3.31 -1.61 8.91
N ARG A 101 -4.15 -0.72 9.45
CA ARG A 101 -4.49 0.56 8.83
C ARG A 101 -3.57 1.62 9.44
N ALA A 102 -2.76 2.26 8.62
CA ALA A 102 -1.79 3.24 9.11
C ALA A 102 -2.49 4.52 9.55
N GLU A 103 -2.16 4.98 10.76
CA GLU A 103 -2.57 6.26 11.31
C GLU A 103 -1.32 7.14 11.43
N PRO A 104 -1.08 8.07 10.49
CA PRO A 104 0.11 8.90 10.52
C PRO A 104 0.11 9.81 11.75
N ALA A 105 1.22 9.83 12.49
CA ALA A 105 1.38 10.66 13.68
C ALA A 105 2.75 11.34 13.68
N VAL A 106 2.83 12.50 14.33
CA VAL A 106 4.07 13.27 14.48
C VAL A 106 4.31 13.57 15.95
N ILE A 107 5.55 13.34 16.39
CA ILE A 107 6.04 13.72 17.70
C ILE A 107 7.17 14.72 17.47
N ALA A 108 7.12 15.87 18.13
CA ALA A 108 8.15 16.88 18.03
C ALA A 108 8.59 17.37 19.42
N GLY A 109 9.75 18.03 19.47
CA GLY A 109 10.25 18.65 20.69
C GLY A 109 9.31 19.76 21.17
N LYS A 110 9.32 20.03 22.48
CA LYS A 110 8.42 21.01 23.13
C LYS A 110 8.44 22.42 22.51
N LYS A 111 9.54 22.80 21.86
CA LYS A 111 9.71 24.10 21.20
C LYS A 111 9.32 24.11 19.72
N VAL A 112 8.92 22.98 19.14
CA VAL A 112 8.53 22.91 17.73
C VAL A 112 7.04 23.24 17.62
N SER A 113 6.69 24.14 16.73
CA SER A 113 5.31 24.55 16.45
C SER A 113 5.00 24.58 14.97
N GLY A 114 3.71 24.71 14.65
CA GLY A 114 3.22 24.72 13.27
C GLY A 114 3.24 23.35 12.59
N LEU A 115 3.09 22.29 13.38
CA LEU A 115 2.92 20.93 12.86
C LEU A 115 1.55 20.81 12.19
N VAL A 116 1.55 20.85 10.86
CA VAL A 116 0.38 20.57 10.03
C VAL A 116 0.71 19.37 9.16
N GLN A 117 -0.04 18.28 9.37
CA GLN A 117 0.03 17.09 8.50
C GLN A 117 -0.93 17.25 7.32
N TYR A 118 -0.49 16.87 6.14
CA TYR A 118 -1.30 16.84 4.92
C TYR A 118 -1.16 15.51 4.18
N GLY A 119 -2.20 15.13 3.43
CA GLY A 119 -2.24 13.87 2.70
C GLY A 119 -2.08 12.66 3.64
N LEU A 120 -1.10 11.81 3.38
CA LEU A 120 -0.79 10.61 4.17
C LEU A 120 0.20 10.87 5.31
N GLY A 121 0.10 12.04 5.95
CA GLY A 121 0.89 12.39 7.13
C GLY A 121 2.17 13.18 6.88
N SER A 122 2.39 13.65 5.65
CA SER A 122 3.50 14.54 5.33
C SER A 122 3.39 15.85 6.12
N LEU A 123 4.51 16.40 6.53
CA LEU A 123 4.58 17.69 7.21
C LEU A 123 4.81 18.82 6.20
N LEU A 124 4.18 19.97 6.41
CA LEU A 124 4.49 21.20 5.67
C LEU A 124 5.69 21.93 6.29
N PRO A 125 6.90 21.87 5.71
CA PRO A 125 8.09 22.43 6.36
C PRO A 125 8.04 23.95 6.48
N SER A 126 7.32 24.64 5.57
CA SER A 126 7.12 26.09 5.62
C SER A 126 6.35 26.56 6.85
N GLU A 127 5.51 25.68 7.40
CA GLU A 127 4.68 26.00 8.56
C GLU A 127 5.40 25.68 9.87
N ILE A 128 6.52 24.95 9.85
CA ILE A 128 7.23 24.53 11.05
C ILE A 128 8.19 25.62 11.52
N TRP A 129 8.12 25.96 12.80
CA TRP A 129 8.99 26.95 13.43
C TRP A 129 9.35 26.61 14.88
N LEU A 130 10.39 27.26 15.39
CA LEU A 130 10.82 27.15 16.79
C LEU A 130 10.25 28.28 17.64
N GLN A 131 9.57 27.92 18.72
CA GLN A 131 9.21 28.82 19.79
C GLN A 131 10.46 29.40 20.44
N LYS A 132 10.39 30.68 20.82
CA LYS A 132 11.46 31.37 21.57
C LYS A 132 11.62 30.72 22.94
#